data_AF-M2R602-F1
#
_entry.id   AF-M2R602-F1
#
_cell.length_a   1.000
_cell.length_b   1.000
_cell.length_c   1.000
_cell.angle_alpha   90.00
_cell.angle_beta   90.00
_cell.angle_gamma   90.00
#
_symmetry.space_group_name_H-M   'P 1'
#
loop_
_entity.id
_entity.type
_entity.pdbx_description
1 polymer ?
#
loop_
_entity_poly.entity_id
_entity_poly.type
_entity_poly.pdbx_seq_one_letter_code
_entity_poly.pdbx_strand_id
1 'polypeptide(L)'
;WWQVEHKESLLEAWTAFDMACGVGEATLSILEWWKLGRIACEQQQNMGDQPTTNQAGVILPRRPSPRSTAPPPLESTVPQPVILAADPYTADAFNTRTGLQCAPLSFKEIAEGSLPALPPDLSGRVHHPPELAAHPGNDAPLIDMIVCSFALHLVESPSELFALLWELSTKARWMVIIAPHKKPDIKDGWGWCKWDVDAWRESRMTDSHGEFLQERVHCRVYRSLNV
;
A
#
# COMPACT_ATOMS: atom_id res chain seq x y z
N TRP A 1 -0.58 9.18 -0.63
CA TRP A 1 0.11 8.44 -1.70
C TRP A 1 -0.49 8.75 -3.06
N TRP A 2 -1.67 8.21 -3.42
CA TRP A 2 -2.25 8.34 -4.76
C TRP A 2 -2.11 9.76 -5.34
N GLN A 3 -2.75 10.77 -4.73
CA GLN A 3 -2.76 12.16 -5.20
C GLN A 3 -1.38 12.78 -5.50
N VAL A 4 -0.30 12.27 -4.91
CA VAL A 4 1.04 12.86 -5.02
C VAL A 4 1.98 12.04 -5.89
N GLU A 5 1.92 10.71 -5.82
CA GLU A 5 2.94 9.82 -6.42
C GLU A 5 2.44 9.05 -7.65
N HIS A 6 1.12 8.89 -7.86
CA HIS A 6 0.58 8.01 -8.92
C HIS A 6 0.88 8.45 -10.37
N LYS A 7 1.44 9.65 -10.56
CA LYS A 7 1.65 10.24 -11.89
C LYS A 7 2.64 9.45 -12.75
N GLU A 8 3.51 8.66 -12.14
CA GLU A 8 4.43 7.77 -12.86
C GLU A 8 3.75 6.47 -13.35
N SER A 9 2.55 6.14 -12.83
CA SER A 9 1.88 4.85 -13.02
C SER A 9 0.52 4.94 -13.72
N LEU A 10 0.30 5.96 -14.55
CA LEU A 10 -1.02 6.23 -15.14
C LEU A 10 -1.45 5.21 -16.21
N LEU A 11 -0.55 4.35 -16.69
CA LEU A 11 -0.83 3.38 -17.77
C LEU A 11 -0.75 1.91 -17.32
N GLU A 12 -0.09 1.62 -16.20
CA GLU A 12 0.13 0.26 -15.70
C GLU A 12 -0.55 0.07 -14.35
N ALA A 13 -0.91 -1.17 -14.04
CA ALA A 13 -1.52 -1.47 -12.76
C ALA A 13 -0.47 -1.40 -11.66
N TRP A 14 -0.73 -0.58 -10.66
CA TRP A 14 0.11 -0.53 -9.47
C TRP A 14 -0.06 -1.81 -8.64
N THR A 15 1.03 -2.25 -8.02
CA THR A 15 1.09 -3.53 -7.30
C THR A 15 1.12 -3.28 -5.80
N ALA A 16 0.16 -3.85 -5.08
CA ALA A 16 0.14 -3.88 -3.63
C ALA A 16 0.47 -5.28 -3.10
N PHE A 17 1.35 -5.36 -2.10
CA PHE A 17 1.69 -6.61 -1.43
C PHE A 17 1.22 -6.60 0.03
N ASP A 18 0.20 -7.40 0.34
CA ASP A 18 -0.29 -7.64 1.70
C ASP A 18 0.56 -8.76 2.35
N MET A 19 1.60 -8.34 3.06
CA MET A 19 2.61 -9.18 3.68
C MET A 19 2.20 -9.45 5.14
N ALA A 20 1.68 -10.65 5.43
CA ALA A 20 0.87 -11.02 6.60
C ALA A 20 -0.58 -10.55 6.48
N CYS A 21 -1.26 -11.10 5.48
CA CYS A 21 -2.58 -10.65 5.07
C CYS A 21 -3.70 -11.00 6.05
N GLY A 22 -3.47 -11.91 7.02
CA GLY A 22 -4.48 -12.25 8.02
C GLY A 22 -5.80 -12.68 7.38
N VAL A 23 -6.91 -12.00 7.70
CA VAL A 23 -8.22 -12.22 7.06
C VAL A 23 -8.49 -11.34 5.83
N GLY A 24 -7.51 -10.53 5.43
CA GLY A 24 -7.51 -9.71 4.20
C GLY A 24 -8.04 -8.28 4.36
N GLU A 25 -8.08 -7.71 5.57
CA GLU A 25 -8.64 -6.36 5.79
C GLU A 25 -7.92 -5.26 5.01
N ALA A 26 -6.59 -5.30 4.98
CA ALA A 26 -5.78 -4.35 4.21
C ALA A 26 -6.05 -4.49 2.71
N THR A 27 -5.99 -5.73 2.20
CA THR A 27 -6.38 -6.06 0.82
C THR A 27 -7.77 -5.53 0.45
N LEU A 28 -8.79 -5.82 1.25
CA LEU A 28 -10.16 -5.38 0.99
C LEU A 28 -10.29 -3.86 1.03
N SER A 29 -9.60 -3.20 1.96
CA SER A 29 -9.58 -1.73 2.07
C SER A 29 -9.00 -1.06 0.82
N ILE A 30 -7.93 -1.63 0.25
CA ILE A 30 -7.33 -1.13 -1.00
C ILE A 30 -8.30 -1.29 -2.17
N LEU A 31 -8.93 -2.46 -2.31
CA LEU A 31 -9.91 -2.74 -3.36
C LEU A 31 -11.15 -1.85 -3.24
N GLU A 32 -11.63 -1.64 -2.01
CA GLU A 32 -12.76 -0.77 -1.72
C GLU A 32 -12.44 0.69 -2.02
N TRP A 33 -11.27 1.18 -1.58
CA TRP A 33 -10.79 2.53 -1.90
C TRP A 33 -10.78 2.79 -3.42
N TRP A 34 -10.27 1.82 -4.21
CA TRP A 34 -10.26 1.93 -5.67
C TRP A 34 -11.69 1.97 -6.23
N LYS A 35 -12.55 1.05 -5.82
CA LYS A 35 -13.95 0.97 -6.28
C LYS A 35 -14.72 2.26 -5.98
N LEU A 36 -14.58 2.78 -4.77
CA LEU A 36 -15.24 4.02 -4.36
C LEU A 36 -14.71 5.22 -5.14
N GLY A 37 -13.41 5.27 -5.45
CA GLY A 37 -12.83 6.31 -6.29
C GLY A 37 -13.39 6.29 -7.73
N ARG A 38 -13.62 5.09 -8.29
CA ARG A 38 -14.27 4.91 -9.60
C ARG A 38 -15.70 5.42 -9.61
N ILE A 39 -16.49 5.04 -8.60
CA ILE A 39 -17.88 5.50 -8.45
C ILE A 39 -17.93 7.03 -8.32
N ALA A 40 -17.00 7.64 -7.58
CA ALA A 40 -16.93 9.09 -7.43
C ALA A 40 -16.65 9.81 -8.77
N CYS A 41 -15.83 9.22 -9.66
CA CYS A 41 -15.58 9.77 -10.99
C CYS A 41 -16.84 9.72 -11.88
N GLU A 42 -17.55 8.59 -11.88
CA GLU A 42 -18.80 8.43 -12.66
C GLU A 42 -19.88 9.44 -12.21
N GLN A 43 -19.98 9.68 -10.90
CA GLN A 43 -20.92 10.67 -10.35
C GLN A 43 -20.58 12.10 -10.78
N GLN A 44 -19.29 12.46 -10.82
CA GLN A 44 -18.86 13.78 -11.27
C GLN A 44 -19.15 14.01 -12.75
N GLN A 45 -18.94 12.99 -13.59
CA GLN A 45 -19.26 13.08 -15.02
C GLN A 45 -20.77 13.26 -15.24
N ASN A 46 -21.62 12.54 -14.49
CA ASN A 46 -23.07 12.65 -14.60
C ASN A 46 -23.64 13.98 -14.05
N MET A 47 -22.96 14.64 -13.10
CA MET A 47 -23.37 15.96 -12.58
C MET A 47 -22.94 17.13 -13.47
N GLY A 48 -21.97 16.94 -14.37
CA GLY A 48 -21.50 17.97 -15.31
C GLY A 48 -22.53 18.39 -16.36
N ASP A 49 -23.60 17.62 -16.55
CA ASP A 49 -24.63 17.84 -17.58
C ASP A 49 -25.93 18.48 -17.06
N GLN A 50 -26.01 18.93 -15.80
CA GLN A 50 -27.19 19.66 -15.30
C GLN A 50 -26.99 21.19 -15.26
N PRO A 51 -27.90 21.99 -15.87
CA PRO A 51 -27.86 23.44 -15.75
C PRO A 51 -28.15 23.85 -14.29
N THR A 52 -27.19 24.52 -13.68
CA THR A 52 -27.24 24.97 -12.28
C THR A 52 -28.30 26.05 -12.08
N THR A 53 -29.37 25.70 -11.36
CA THR A 53 -30.32 26.69 -10.85
C THR A 53 -29.81 27.21 -9.51
N ASN A 54 -29.37 28.48 -9.49
CA ASN A 54 -28.86 29.18 -8.32
C ASN A 54 -29.90 29.23 -7.19
N GLN A 55 -29.62 28.57 -6.07
CA GLN A 55 -30.21 28.93 -4.77
C GLN A 55 -29.08 29.21 -3.78
N ALA A 56 -28.98 30.48 -3.39
CA ALA A 56 -28.03 31.00 -2.42
C ALA A 56 -28.45 30.56 -1.00
N GLY A 57 -27.85 29.47 -0.53
CA GLY A 57 -27.90 29.04 0.87
C GLY A 57 -26.78 29.68 1.68
N VAL A 58 -27.14 30.26 2.81
CA VAL A 58 -26.23 30.89 3.79
C VAL A 58 -25.13 29.91 4.23
N ILE A 59 -23.87 30.25 3.96
CA ILE A 59 -22.69 29.45 4.35
C ILE A 59 -22.39 29.73 5.82
N LEU A 60 -22.80 28.82 6.70
CA LEU A 60 -22.28 28.78 8.06
C LEU A 60 -20.83 28.22 8.04
N PRO A 61 -19.91 28.76 8.85
CA PRO A 61 -18.54 28.26 8.93
C PRO A 61 -18.54 26.83 9.47
N ARG A 62 -18.36 25.87 8.55
CA ARG A 62 -18.24 24.44 8.86
C ARG A 62 -16.93 24.25 9.61
N ARG A 63 -17.00 23.78 10.87
CA ARG A 63 -15.82 23.26 11.58
C ARG A 63 -15.09 22.27 10.66
N PRO A 64 -13.76 22.27 10.60
CA PRO A 64 -13.03 21.27 9.82
C PRO A 64 -13.43 19.89 10.34
N SER A 65 -14.18 19.17 9.51
CA SER A 65 -14.52 17.77 9.77
C SER A 65 -13.22 16.96 9.78
N PRO A 66 -13.17 15.81 10.48
CA PRO A 66 -12.08 14.86 10.28
C PRO A 66 -11.91 14.66 8.77
N ARG A 67 -10.65 14.65 8.31
CA ARG A 67 -10.25 14.59 6.90
C ARG A 67 -11.19 13.63 6.17
N SER A 68 -11.83 14.11 5.09
CA SER A 68 -12.75 13.29 4.30
C SER A 68 -12.07 11.97 3.96
N THR A 69 -12.58 10.87 4.52
CA THR A 69 -12.12 9.50 4.27
C THR A 69 -12.52 9.00 2.89
N ALA A 70 -13.36 9.74 2.16
CA ALA A 70 -13.74 9.38 0.81
C ALA A 70 -12.53 9.48 -0.14
N PRO A 71 -12.28 8.44 -0.96
CA PRO A 71 -11.21 8.49 -1.95
C PRO A 71 -11.44 9.63 -2.95
N PRO A 72 -10.35 10.19 -3.52
CA PRO A 72 -10.49 11.09 -4.66
C PRO A 72 -11.14 10.35 -5.85
N PRO A 73 -11.84 11.07 -6.74
CA PRO A 73 -12.28 10.51 -8.01
C PRO A 73 -11.10 9.90 -8.79
N LEU A 74 -11.27 8.67 -9.27
CA LEU A 74 -10.27 7.96 -10.07
C LEU A 74 -10.75 7.88 -11.51
N GLU A 75 -9.93 8.35 -12.44
CA GLU A 75 -10.25 8.38 -13.87
C GLU A 75 -10.59 6.98 -14.40
N SER A 76 -11.37 6.94 -15.48
CA SER A 76 -11.84 5.69 -16.08
C SER A 76 -10.71 4.80 -16.64
N THR A 77 -9.54 5.39 -16.88
CA THR A 77 -8.31 4.76 -17.35
C THR A 77 -7.52 4.07 -16.25
N VAL A 78 -7.73 4.44 -14.98
CA VAL A 78 -6.99 3.90 -13.85
C VAL A 78 -7.30 2.41 -13.69
N PRO A 79 -6.33 1.51 -13.90
CA PRO A 79 -6.54 0.07 -13.75
C PRO A 79 -6.80 -0.30 -12.28
N GLN A 80 -7.42 -1.46 -12.08
CA GLN A 80 -7.55 -2.05 -10.75
C GLN A 80 -6.15 -2.43 -10.21
N PRO A 81 -5.85 -2.20 -8.93
CA PRO A 81 -4.59 -2.65 -8.34
C PRO A 81 -4.39 -4.15 -8.44
N VAL A 82 -3.15 -4.55 -8.68
CA VAL A 82 -2.70 -5.95 -8.60
C VAL A 82 -2.41 -6.23 -7.14
N ILE A 83 -3.05 -7.27 -6.59
CA ILE A 83 -2.84 -7.69 -5.20
C ILE A 83 -1.98 -8.94 -5.16
N LEU A 84 -0.83 -8.83 -4.50
CA LEU A 84 -0.05 -9.95 -4.01
C LEU A 84 -0.37 -10.13 -2.53
N ALA A 85 -0.46 -11.38 -2.06
CA ALA A 85 -0.70 -11.68 -0.66
C ALA A 85 0.17 -12.84 -0.19
N ALA A 86 0.69 -12.74 1.02
CA ALA A 86 1.43 -13.81 1.67
C ALA A 86 1.11 -13.89 3.16
N ASP A 87 0.89 -15.12 3.63
CA ASP A 87 0.77 -15.44 5.05
C ASP A 87 0.90 -16.97 5.22
N PRO A 88 1.83 -17.47 6.05
CA PRO A 88 2.04 -18.91 6.21
C PRO A 88 0.94 -19.59 7.04
N TYR A 89 0.07 -18.82 7.70
CA TYR A 89 -0.94 -19.33 8.63
C TYR A 89 -2.38 -19.05 8.22
N THR A 90 -2.63 -18.02 7.40
CA THR A 90 -4.01 -17.58 7.11
C THR A 90 -4.44 -17.71 5.65
N ALA A 91 -3.66 -18.40 4.80
CA ALA A 91 -3.95 -18.53 3.37
C ALA A 91 -5.39 -18.97 3.05
N ASP A 92 -5.91 -20.00 3.74
CA ASP A 92 -7.28 -20.49 3.53
C ASP A 92 -8.35 -19.48 3.97
N ALA A 93 -8.14 -18.84 5.12
CA ALA A 93 -9.07 -17.84 5.66
C ALA A 93 -9.10 -16.59 4.78
N PHE A 94 -7.94 -16.15 4.32
CA PHE A 94 -7.78 -15.05 3.37
C PHE A 94 -8.49 -15.38 2.05
N ASN A 95 -8.25 -16.56 1.47
CA ASN A 95 -8.88 -16.95 0.20
C ASN A 95 -10.40 -17.01 0.32
N THR A 96 -10.92 -17.63 1.40
CA THR A 96 -12.36 -17.71 1.66
C THR A 96 -13.01 -16.32 1.75
N ARG A 97 -12.30 -15.33 2.29
CA ARG A 97 -12.83 -13.98 2.49
C ARG A 97 -12.73 -13.09 1.26
N THR A 98 -11.60 -13.13 0.58
CA THR A 98 -11.25 -12.18 -0.49
C THR A 98 -11.47 -12.76 -1.89
N GLY A 99 -11.49 -14.09 -2.02
CA GLY A 99 -11.43 -14.80 -3.29
C GLY A 99 -10.06 -14.76 -3.97
N LEU A 100 -9.05 -14.17 -3.34
CA LEU A 100 -7.70 -14.01 -3.91
C LEU A 100 -6.76 -15.12 -3.44
N GLN A 101 -5.70 -15.36 -4.22
CA GLN A 101 -4.64 -16.28 -3.84
C GLN A 101 -3.75 -15.67 -2.76
N CYS A 102 -3.30 -16.52 -1.83
CA CYS A 102 -2.34 -16.16 -0.80
C CYS A 102 -1.20 -17.17 -0.84
N ALA A 103 0.03 -16.68 -1.03
CA ALA A 103 1.20 -17.54 -0.97
C ALA A 103 1.49 -17.90 0.51
N PRO A 104 1.77 -19.17 0.84
CA PRO A 104 2.07 -19.57 2.22
C PRO A 104 3.54 -19.25 2.59
N LEU A 105 3.99 -18.03 2.31
CA LEU A 105 5.38 -17.60 2.54
C LEU A 105 5.53 -17.01 3.93
N SER A 106 6.55 -17.47 4.64
CA SER A 106 7.01 -16.89 5.90
C SER A 106 7.88 -15.65 5.67
N PHE A 107 8.07 -14.84 6.73
CA PHE A 107 9.01 -13.72 6.69
C PHE A 107 10.44 -14.15 6.36
N LYS A 108 10.85 -15.35 6.78
CA LYS A 108 12.18 -15.88 6.45
C LYS A 108 12.33 -16.11 4.95
N GLU A 109 11.36 -16.76 4.33
CA GLU A 109 11.40 -17.03 2.89
C GLU A 109 11.36 -15.73 2.07
N ILE A 110 10.61 -14.72 2.54
CA ILE A 110 10.58 -13.39 1.93
C ILE A 110 11.93 -12.69 2.07
N ALA A 111 12.57 -12.77 3.24
CA ALA A 111 13.92 -12.24 3.47
C ALA A 111 14.99 -12.94 2.63
N GLU A 112 14.77 -14.20 2.26
CA GLU A 112 15.61 -14.97 1.32
C GLU A 112 15.26 -14.70 -0.15
N GLY A 113 14.29 -13.83 -0.41
CA GLY A 113 13.98 -13.28 -1.71
C GLY A 113 12.67 -13.79 -2.34
N SER A 114 11.95 -14.70 -1.67
CA SER A 114 10.68 -15.24 -2.19
C SER A 114 9.58 -14.18 -2.22
N LEU A 115 8.81 -14.15 -3.30
CA LEU A 115 7.61 -13.32 -3.42
C LEU A 115 6.43 -14.14 -3.97
N PRO A 116 5.17 -13.74 -3.69
CA PRO A 116 4.02 -14.34 -4.35
C PRO A 116 4.13 -14.21 -5.87
N ALA A 117 3.79 -15.28 -6.58
CA ALA A 117 3.76 -15.26 -8.03
C ALA A 117 2.70 -14.29 -8.54
N LEU A 118 3.03 -13.56 -9.60
CA LEU A 118 2.04 -12.79 -10.34
C LEU A 118 1.03 -13.74 -11.00
N PRO A 119 -0.27 -13.42 -10.96
CA PRO A 119 -1.25 -14.05 -11.81
C PRO A 119 -0.81 -13.97 -13.29
N PRO A 120 -0.86 -15.06 -14.08
CA PRO A 120 -0.34 -15.09 -15.44
C PRO A 120 -0.97 -14.06 -16.40
N ASP A 121 -2.19 -13.62 -16.10
CA ASP A 121 -2.95 -12.61 -16.85
C ASP A 121 -2.51 -11.17 -16.57
N LEU A 122 -1.72 -10.96 -15.50
CA LEU A 122 -1.29 -9.63 -15.04
C LEU A 122 0.21 -9.38 -15.22
N SER A 123 1.00 -10.38 -15.63
CA SER A 123 2.46 -10.27 -15.79
C SER A 123 2.90 -9.19 -16.78
N GLY A 124 2.12 -8.94 -17.84
CA GLY A 124 2.36 -7.89 -18.82
C GLY A 124 1.75 -6.53 -18.49
N ARG A 125 1.16 -6.35 -17.30
CA ARG A 125 0.43 -5.12 -16.90
C ARG A 125 1.05 -4.40 -15.71
N VAL A 126 2.17 -4.88 -15.21
CA VAL A 126 2.84 -4.40 -13.99
C VAL A 126 4.18 -3.75 -14.33
N HIS A 127 4.56 -2.78 -13.49
CA HIS A 127 5.83 -2.08 -13.62
C HIS A 127 7.02 -3.01 -13.34
N HIS A 128 7.94 -3.08 -14.31
CA HIS A 128 9.23 -3.75 -14.17
C HIS A 128 10.35 -2.70 -14.13
N PRO A 129 11.27 -2.74 -13.16
CA PRO A 129 12.41 -1.84 -13.14
C PRO A 129 13.31 -2.06 -14.37
N PRO A 130 13.78 -1.01 -15.06
CA PRO A 130 14.64 -1.13 -16.23
C PRO A 130 15.94 -1.93 -15.97
N GLU A 131 16.46 -1.89 -14.74
CA GLU A 131 17.68 -2.60 -14.33
C GLU A 131 17.50 -4.11 -14.10
N LEU A 132 16.28 -4.57 -13.76
CA LEU A 132 15.98 -5.98 -13.49
C LEU A 132 15.59 -6.77 -14.75
N ALA A 133 15.12 -6.07 -15.78
CA ALA A 133 14.80 -6.65 -17.09
C ALA A 133 16.03 -7.23 -17.84
N ALA A 134 17.25 -6.97 -17.36
CA ALA A 134 18.50 -7.45 -17.97
C ALA A 134 18.89 -8.89 -17.57
N HIS A 135 18.20 -9.50 -16.59
CA HIS A 135 18.48 -10.86 -16.12
C HIS A 135 17.33 -11.82 -16.45
N PRO A 136 17.52 -12.76 -17.41
CA PRO A 136 16.49 -13.73 -17.75
C PRO A 136 16.25 -14.66 -16.55
N GLY A 137 15.12 -14.49 -15.87
CA GLY A 137 14.71 -15.30 -14.73
C GLY A 137 14.21 -14.55 -13.50
N ASN A 138 14.25 -13.21 -13.47
CA ASN A 138 13.76 -12.41 -12.34
C ASN A 138 12.65 -11.43 -12.77
N ASP A 139 11.53 -11.97 -13.28
CA ASP A 139 10.32 -11.20 -13.69
C ASP A 139 9.46 -10.75 -12.48
N ALA A 140 10.08 -10.56 -11.31
CA ALA A 140 9.35 -10.08 -10.15
C ALA A 140 8.98 -8.60 -10.36
N PRO A 141 7.69 -8.24 -10.25
CA PRO A 141 7.26 -6.86 -10.46
C PRO A 141 7.84 -5.96 -9.38
N LEU A 142 8.04 -4.69 -9.71
CA LEU A 142 8.25 -3.69 -8.68
C LEU A 142 6.96 -3.54 -7.87
N ILE A 143 7.07 -3.65 -6.55
CA ILE A 143 5.93 -3.48 -5.65
C ILE A 143 5.79 -1.98 -5.32
N ASP A 144 4.67 -1.38 -5.67
CA ASP A 144 4.44 0.03 -5.33
C ASP A 144 4.25 0.21 -3.83
N MET A 145 3.52 -0.71 -3.18
CA MET A 145 3.23 -0.62 -1.77
C MET A 145 3.16 -1.97 -1.08
N ILE A 146 3.95 -2.15 -0.02
CA ILE A 146 3.81 -3.24 0.94
C ILE A 146 2.91 -2.76 2.08
N VAL A 147 1.99 -3.62 2.52
CA VAL A 147 1.28 -3.45 3.79
C VAL A 147 1.60 -4.64 4.68
N CYS A 148 2.04 -4.38 5.91
CA CYS A 148 2.21 -5.41 6.93
C CYS A 148 1.37 -5.06 8.16
N SER A 149 0.34 -5.87 8.41
CA SER A 149 -0.65 -5.61 9.43
C SER A 149 -0.49 -6.58 10.61
N PHE A 150 -0.28 -6.03 11.81
CA PHE A 150 -0.25 -6.76 13.08
C PHE A 150 0.73 -7.96 13.15
N ALA A 151 1.74 -8.03 12.29
CA ALA A 151 2.60 -9.21 12.20
C ALA A 151 4.11 -8.95 12.22
N LEU A 152 4.58 -7.77 11.81
CA LEU A 152 6.04 -7.54 11.69
C LEU A 152 6.80 -7.67 13.03
N HIS A 153 6.10 -7.53 14.16
CA HIS A 153 6.68 -7.73 15.50
C HIS A 153 6.96 -9.19 15.86
N LEU A 154 6.47 -10.14 15.06
CA LEU A 154 6.77 -11.57 15.19
C LEU A 154 8.19 -11.89 14.75
N VAL A 155 8.87 -10.98 14.02
CA VAL A 155 10.30 -11.08 13.72
C VAL A 155 11.09 -10.53 14.90
N GLU A 156 11.40 -11.40 15.85
CA GLU A 156 11.98 -10.99 17.15
C GLU A 156 13.47 -10.64 17.04
N SER A 157 14.20 -11.31 16.15
CA SER A 157 15.63 -11.08 15.97
C SER A 157 15.89 -9.81 15.14
N PRO A 158 16.68 -8.85 15.65
CA PRO A 158 17.05 -7.67 14.87
C PRO A 158 17.76 -7.99 13.56
N SER A 159 18.50 -9.10 13.48
CA SER A 159 19.20 -9.49 12.24
C SER A 159 18.24 -10.07 11.19
N GLU A 160 17.23 -10.84 11.62
CA GLU A 160 16.20 -11.36 10.73
C GLU A 160 15.30 -10.23 10.22
N LEU A 161 14.94 -9.31 11.13
CA LEU A 161 14.17 -8.13 10.76
C LEU A 161 14.96 -7.24 9.80
N PHE A 162 16.27 -7.05 10.02
CA PHE A 162 17.14 -6.35 9.08
C PHE A 162 17.15 -7.02 7.71
N ALA A 163 17.37 -8.34 7.65
CA ALA A 163 17.41 -9.08 6.39
C ALA A 163 16.09 -8.95 5.62
N LEU A 164 14.95 -9.12 6.31
CA LEU A 164 13.62 -8.93 5.73
C LEU A 164 13.45 -7.51 5.17
N LEU A 165 13.71 -6.49 5.99
CA LEU A 165 13.48 -5.10 5.59
C LEU A 165 14.41 -4.66 4.47
N TRP A 166 15.67 -5.10 4.49
CA TRP A 166 16.61 -4.83 3.42
C TRP A 166 16.12 -5.46 2.12
N GLU A 167 15.75 -6.73 2.13
CA GLU A 167 15.27 -7.44 0.94
C GLU A 167 13.99 -6.81 0.37
N LEU A 168 13.06 -6.38 1.22
CA LEU A 168 11.86 -5.68 0.77
C LEU A 168 12.17 -4.31 0.16
N SER A 169 13.19 -3.60 0.69
CA SER A 169 13.54 -2.27 0.20
C SER A 169 14.06 -2.30 -1.24
N THR A 170 14.65 -3.40 -1.71
CA THR A 170 15.12 -3.52 -3.10
C THR A 170 13.99 -3.85 -4.08
N LYS A 171 12.80 -4.21 -3.58
CA LYS A 171 11.66 -4.68 -4.38
C LYS A 171 10.42 -3.81 -4.26
N ALA A 172 10.41 -2.83 -3.36
CA ALA A 172 9.24 -2.03 -3.11
C ALA A 172 9.53 -0.55 -2.88
N ARG A 173 8.63 0.31 -3.36
CA ARG A 173 8.75 1.78 -3.22
C ARG A 173 8.28 2.26 -1.85
N TRP A 174 7.17 1.71 -1.37
CA TRP A 174 6.53 2.11 -0.12
C TRP A 174 6.27 0.90 0.79
N MET A 175 6.36 1.12 2.10
CA MET A 175 5.96 0.15 3.11
C MET A 175 5.09 0.82 4.17
N VAL A 176 3.97 0.19 4.48
CA VAL A 176 3.02 0.61 5.50
C VAL A 176 2.98 -0.45 6.59
N ILE A 177 3.27 -0.04 7.83
CA ILE A 177 3.21 -0.92 9.00
C ILE A 177 2.05 -0.49 9.88
N ILE A 178 1.10 -1.41 10.06
CA ILE A 178 -0.05 -1.25 10.96
C ILE A 178 0.21 -2.12 12.18
N ALA A 179 0.33 -1.53 13.37
CA ALA A 179 0.68 -2.27 14.59
C ALA A 179 0.00 -1.69 15.84
N PRO A 180 -0.34 -2.52 16.84
CA PRO A 180 -0.98 -2.06 18.09
C PRO A 180 0.01 -1.40 19.06
N HIS A 181 1.28 -1.33 18.66
CA HIS A 181 2.39 -0.82 19.45
C HIS A 181 3.48 -0.30 18.52
N LYS A 182 4.46 0.43 19.09
CA LYS A 182 5.57 1.03 18.34
C LYS A 182 6.59 0.02 17.78
N LYS A 183 6.45 -1.28 18.06
CA LYS A 183 7.31 -2.32 17.47
C LYS A 183 6.85 -2.73 16.07
N PRO A 184 7.76 -3.14 15.17
CA PRO A 184 9.21 -3.15 15.37
C PRO A 184 9.84 -1.75 15.32
N ASP A 185 11.06 -1.65 15.85
CA ASP A 185 11.92 -0.47 15.76
C ASP A 185 12.83 -0.60 14.53
N ILE A 186 12.67 0.32 13.57
CA ILE A 186 13.40 0.31 12.29
C ILE A 186 14.49 1.37 12.38
N LYS A 187 15.73 0.96 12.08
CA LYS A 187 16.90 1.81 12.22
C LYS A 187 17.29 2.46 10.91
N ASP A 188 18.02 3.57 11.01
CA ASP A 188 18.69 4.17 9.85
C ASP A 188 19.62 3.15 9.17
N GLY A 189 19.67 3.22 7.84
CA GLY A 189 20.48 2.31 7.02
C GLY A 189 19.84 0.94 6.74
N TRP A 190 18.59 0.70 7.15
CA TRP A 190 17.87 -0.57 6.89
C TRP A 190 17.10 -0.56 5.56
N GLY A 191 17.44 0.35 4.64
CA GLY A 191 16.81 0.47 3.32
C GLY A 191 15.54 1.33 3.28
N TRP A 192 15.11 1.88 4.41
CA TRP A 192 13.87 2.66 4.52
C TRP A 192 14.15 4.02 5.16
N CYS A 193 13.39 5.04 4.79
CA CYS A 193 13.24 6.28 5.55
C CYS A 193 11.79 6.45 5.99
N LYS A 194 11.58 7.02 7.17
CA LYS A 194 10.23 7.26 7.69
C LYS A 194 9.60 8.46 6.98
N TRP A 195 8.34 8.34 6.59
CA TRP A 195 7.64 9.38 5.85
C TRP A 195 6.58 10.09 6.70
N ASP A 196 6.68 11.41 6.78
CA ASP A 196 5.63 12.26 7.35
C ASP A 196 4.54 12.45 6.28
N VAL A 197 3.42 11.76 6.45
CA VAL A 197 2.28 11.80 5.53
C VAL A 197 1.51 13.12 5.56
N ASP A 198 1.65 13.92 6.61
CA ASP A 198 0.97 15.21 6.76
C ASP A 198 1.73 16.31 6.02
N ALA A 199 3.05 16.31 6.18
CA ALA A 199 3.94 17.25 5.51
C ALA A 199 4.46 16.76 4.15
N TRP A 200 4.19 15.50 3.80
CA TRP A 200 4.68 14.79 2.61
C TRP A 200 6.19 14.91 2.41
N ARG A 201 6.96 14.54 3.44
CA ARG A 201 8.43 14.60 3.41
C ARG A 201 9.07 13.53 4.30
N GLU A 202 10.37 13.32 4.12
CA GLU A 202 11.17 12.50 5.02
C GLU A 202 11.15 13.04 6.46
N SER A 203 11.12 12.12 7.42
CA SER A 203 11.15 12.36 8.87
C SER A 203 12.17 11.44 9.53
N ARG A 204 12.61 11.79 10.75
CA ARG A 204 13.55 10.92 11.47
C ARG A 204 12.83 9.67 11.94
N MET A 205 13.55 8.54 12.00
CA MET A 205 12.99 7.26 12.46
C MET A 205 12.31 7.36 13.84
N THR A 206 12.85 8.21 14.72
CA THR A 206 12.39 8.42 16.10
C THR A 206 11.20 9.39 16.22
N ASP A 207 10.90 10.18 15.19
CA ASP A 207 9.85 11.19 15.24
C ASP A 207 8.47 10.54 15.19
N SER A 208 7.53 10.91 16.05
CA SER A 208 6.13 10.41 15.95
C SER A 208 5.24 11.24 15.02
N HIS A 209 5.80 12.25 14.36
CA HIS A 209 5.06 13.10 13.42
C HIS A 209 4.71 12.32 12.14
N GLY A 210 3.52 12.59 11.59
CA GLY A 210 3.02 11.90 10.41
C GLY A 210 2.65 10.43 10.63
N GLU A 211 2.68 9.92 11.87
CA GLU A 211 2.06 8.63 12.20
C GLU A 211 0.54 8.81 12.34
N PHE A 212 -0.24 7.91 11.75
CA PHE A 212 -1.67 7.85 12.04
C PHE A 212 -1.89 6.97 13.28
N LEU A 213 -2.57 7.49 14.28
CA LEU A 213 -2.95 6.76 15.48
C LEU A 213 -4.48 6.70 15.58
N GLN A 214 -5.04 5.51 15.43
CA GLN A 214 -6.48 5.25 15.59
C GLN A 214 -6.64 4.12 16.59
N GLU A 215 -7.38 4.34 17.69
CA GLU A 215 -7.69 3.28 18.68
C GLU A 215 -6.47 2.47 19.18
N ARG A 216 -5.33 3.15 19.40
CA ARG A 216 -4.04 2.56 19.79
C ARG A 216 -3.33 1.74 18.70
N VAL A 217 -3.85 1.75 17.48
CA VAL A 217 -3.20 1.20 16.30
C VAL A 217 -2.41 2.31 15.62
N HIS A 218 -1.10 2.10 15.51
CA HIS A 218 -0.17 2.94 14.78
C HIS A 218 -0.12 2.49 13.32
N CYS A 219 -0.32 3.42 12.39
CA CYS A 219 0.01 3.26 11.00
C CYS A 219 1.21 4.17 10.68
N ARG A 220 2.31 3.54 10.29
CA ARG A 220 3.60 4.18 9.99
C ARG A 220 3.95 3.91 8.54
N VAL A 221 4.35 4.95 7.82
CA VAL A 221 4.67 4.89 6.40
C VAL A 221 6.16 5.10 6.20
N TYR A 222 6.74 4.29 5.32
CA TYR A 222 8.14 4.30 4.99
C TYR A 222 8.30 4.33 3.47
N ARG A 223 9.34 5.04 3.00
CA ARG A 223 9.76 5.07 1.60
C ARG A 223 11.09 4.33 1.47
N SER A 224 11.24 3.54 0.41
CA SER A 224 12.50 2.85 0.15
C SER A 224 13.59 3.85 -0.25
N LEU A 225 14.82 3.49 0.11
CA LEU A 225 16.06 4.15 -0.29
C LEU A 225 16.78 3.41 -1.44
N ASN A 226 16.28 2.22 -1.80
CA ASN A 226 16.91 1.32 -2.76
C ASN A 226 16.12 1.18 -4.08
N VAL A 227 15.03 1.95 -4.26
CA VAL A 227 14.25 2.06 -5.50
C VAL A 227 13.82 3.50 -5.78
#